data_AF-A0A1S3FK48-F1
#
_entry.id   AF-A0A1S3FK48-F1
#
_cell.length_a   1.000
_cell.length_b   1.000
_cell.length_c   1.000
_cell.angle_alpha   90.00
_cell.angle_beta   90.00
_cell.angle_gamma   90.00
#
_symmetry.space_group_name_H-M   'P 1'
#
loop_
_entity.id
_entity.type
_entity.pdbx_description
1 polymer ?
#
loop_
_entity_poly.entity_id
_entity_poly.type
_entity_poly.pdbx_seq_one_letter_code
_entity_poly.pdbx_strand_id
1 'polypeptide(L)'
;MGVSAKRRPKSQPTTLVLPPQYVDDVISRIDRMFPEMSIHLSRPNGTSAMLLVTLGKVLKVIVVMRSLFIDRTIVKGYNENVYTEGGKLDIWSKSSFQVFQKVTDHATTALLHYQLPQMPDVVVRSFMTWLRSYIKLFQAPCQRCGKFLQDGLPPTWRDFRTLEAFHDTCRQ
;
A
#
# COMPACT_ATOMS: atom_id res chain seq x y z
N MET A 1 8.31 -52.62 11.82
CA MET A 1 9.22 -51.61 11.24
C MET A 1 8.37 -50.42 10.78
N GLY A 2 8.35 -49.32 11.55
CA GLY A 2 7.55 -48.15 11.23
C GLY A 2 8.26 -47.25 10.24
N VAL A 3 7.64 -46.98 9.08
CA VAL A 3 8.16 -46.06 8.08
C VAL A 3 8.09 -44.62 8.61
N SER A 4 9.26 -44.04 8.85
CA SER A 4 9.42 -42.65 9.26
C SER A 4 8.93 -41.73 8.13
N ALA A 5 7.77 -41.09 8.35
CA ALA A 5 7.24 -40.09 7.44
C ALA A 5 8.20 -38.90 7.38
N LYS A 6 9.01 -38.81 6.32
CA LYS A 6 9.84 -37.63 6.02
C LYS A 6 8.92 -36.41 5.94
N ARG A 7 8.94 -35.57 6.98
CA ARG A 7 8.30 -34.25 6.97
C ARG A 7 8.84 -33.49 5.76
N ARG A 8 7.95 -33.15 4.81
CA ARG A 8 8.27 -32.24 3.70
C ARG A 8 8.87 -30.96 4.31
N PRO A 9 10.00 -30.44 3.78
CA PRO A 9 10.49 -29.13 4.20
C PRO A 9 9.38 -28.12 3.95
N LYS A 10 8.99 -27.35 4.98
CA LYS A 10 8.15 -26.17 4.76
C LYS A 10 8.93 -25.27 3.80
N SER A 11 8.39 -25.04 2.59
CA SER A 11 8.96 -24.07 1.67
C SER A 11 9.04 -22.74 2.42
N GLN A 12 10.25 -22.24 2.62
CA GLN A 12 10.42 -20.89 3.17
C GLN A 12 9.73 -19.91 2.22
N PRO A 13 9.00 -18.90 2.72
CA PRO A 13 8.45 -17.86 1.86
C PRO A 13 9.62 -17.15 1.18
N THR A 14 9.74 -17.32 -0.13
CA THR A 14 10.76 -16.68 -0.99
C THR A 14 10.64 -15.15 -1.01
N THR A 15 9.54 -14.60 -0.49
CA THR A 15 9.25 -13.16 -0.46
C THR A 15 10.15 -12.34 0.46
N LEU A 16 10.80 -12.96 1.45
CA LEU A 16 11.58 -12.26 2.47
C LEU A 16 13.07 -12.17 2.15
N VAL A 17 13.55 -12.89 1.14
CA VAL A 17 14.99 -13.01 0.80
C VAL A 17 15.18 -12.87 -0.71
N LEU A 18 14.74 -11.75 -1.29
CA LEU A 18 15.07 -11.41 -2.68
C LEU A 18 16.22 -10.40 -2.72
N PRO A 19 17.11 -10.48 -3.74
CA PRO A 19 18.18 -9.49 -3.93
C PRO A 19 17.62 -8.06 -4.08
N PRO A 20 18.33 -7.03 -3.58
CA PRO A 20 17.90 -5.63 -3.73
C PRO A 20 17.64 -5.20 -5.18
N GLN A 21 18.47 -5.67 -6.12
CA GLN A 21 18.32 -5.40 -7.56
C GLN A 21 16.97 -5.91 -8.10
N TYR A 22 16.55 -7.10 -7.68
CA TYR A 22 15.25 -7.65 -8.08
C TYR A 22 14.10 -6.78 -7.59
N VAL A 23 14.19 -6.30 -6.33
CA VAL A 23 13.21 -5.37 -5.77
C VAL A 23 13.18 -4.07 -6.59
N ASP A 24 14.35 -3.50 -6.91
CA ASP A 24 14.46 -2.27 -7.70
C ASP A 24 13.85 -2.41 -9.09
N ASP A 25 14.08 -3.55 -9.74
CA ASP A 25 13.51 -3.84 -11.06
C ASP A 25 11.98 -3.98 -11.00
N VAL A 26 11.45 -4.66 -9.98
CA VAL A 26 10.00 -4.79 -9.76
C VAL A 26 9.38 -3.41 -9.53
N ILE A 27 9.95 -2.61 -8.64
CA ILE A 27 9.42 -1.27 -8.33
C ILE A 27 9.54 -0.35 -9.54
N SER A 28 10.63 -0.41 -10.30
CA SER A 28 10.81 0.39 -11.52
C SER A 28 9.79 0.02 -12.61
N ARG A 29 9.45 -1.27 -12.75
CA ARG A 29 8.37 -1.69 -13.66
C ARG A 29 7.02 -1.15 -13.22
N ILE A 30 6.73 -1.23 -11.92
CA ILE A 30 5.46 -0.75 -11.34
C ILE A 30 5.32 0.76 -11.50
N ASP A 31 6.38 1.54 -11.24
CA ASP A 31 6.38 3.00 -11.40
C ASP A 31 5.97 3.41 -12.84
N ARG A 32 6.53 2.74 -13.85
CA ARG A 32 6.17 2.95 -15.27
C ARG A 32 4.74 2.59 -15.62
N MET A 33 4.07 1.73 -14.84
CA MET A 33 2.68 1.33 -15.09
C MET A 33 1.67 2.40 -14.65
N PHE A 34 2.06 3.33 -13.77
CA PHE A 34 1.14 4.30 -13.17
C PHE A 34 1.62 5.75 -13.36
N PRO A 35 1.48 6.36 -14.56
CA PRO A 35 2.03 7.70 -14.86
C PRO A 35 1.53 8.83 -13.94
N GLU A 36 0.39 8.66 -13.29
CA GLU A 36 -0.20 9.63 -12.35
C GLU A 36 0.22 9.39 -10.89
N MET A 37 1.15 8.47 -10.68
CA MET A 37 1.78 8.12 -9.42
C MET A 37 3.29 8.19 -9.60
N SER A 38 4.03 8.72 -8.63
CA SER A 38 5.49 8.64 -8.62
C SER A 38 5.96 7.80 -7.44
N ILE A 39 6.94 6.94 -7.66
CA ILE A 39 7.50 6.06 -6.63
C ILE A 39 8.98 6.34 -6.44
N HIS A 40 9.35 6.92 -5.29
CA HIS A 40 10.74 7.10 -4.90
C HIS A 40 11.18 6.00 -3.94
N LEU A 41 12.09 5.14 -4.39
CA LEU A 41 12.69 4.09 -3.57
C LEU A 41 13.92 4.62 -2.82
N SER A 42 14.00 4.31 -1.53
CA SER A 42 15.17 4.59 -0.69
C SER A 42 15.44 3.42 0.27
N ARG A 43 16.69 3.32 0.76
CA ARG A 43 17.10 2.30 1.74
C ARG A 43 17.92 2.92 2.88
N PRO A 44 17.28 3.66 3.80
CA PRO A 44 18.02 4.40 4.83
C PRO A 44 18.70 3.50 5.88
N ASN A 45 18.24 2.25 6.04
CA ASN A 45 18.71 1.33 7.08
C ASN A 45 19.13 -0.04 6.48
N GLY A 46 19.91 -0.06 5.39
CA GLY A 46 20.45 -1.31 4.82
C GLY A 46 19.60 -1.90 3.69
N THR A 47 19.03 -3.09 3.87
CA THR A 47 18.33 -3.81 2.78
C THR A 47 16.83 -3.51 2.69
N SER A 48 16.21 -3.02 3.76
CA SER A 48 14.78 -2.68 3.78
C SER A 48 14.49 -1.51 2.84
N ALA A 49 13.58 -1.72 1.91
CA ALA A 49 13.17 -0.70 0.97
C ALA A 49 12.07 0.16 1.59
N MET A 50 12.16 1.46 1.37
CA MET A 50 11.15 2.44 1.74
C MET A 50 10.72 3.17 0.47
N LEU A 51 9.44 3.09 0.16
CA LEU A 51 8.86 3.79 -0.98
C LEU A 51 8.14 5.03 -0.47
N LEU A 52 8.50 6.19 -1.01
CA LEU A 52 7.66 7.38 -0.97
C LEU A 52 6.87 7.44 -2.26
N VAL A 53 5.58 7.11 -2.18
CA VAL A 53 4.64 7.15 -3.30
C VAL A 53 3.87 8.47 -3.25
N THR A 54 3.87 9.24 -4.33
CA THR A 54 3.04 10.44 -4.45
C THR A 54 1.95 10.20 -5.49
N LEU A 55 0.69 10.46 -5.11
CA LEU A 55 -0.48 10.24 -5.97
C LEU A 55 -1.13 11.58 -6.32
N GLY A 56 -0.75 12.13 -7.47
CA GLY A 56 -1.17 13.47 -7.90
C GLY A 56 -0.99 14.52 -6.80
N LYS A 57 -1.99 15.40 -6.64
CA LYS A 57 -2.08 16.37 -5.52
C LYS A 57 -3.02 15.89 -4.41
N VAL A 58 -3.21 14.59 -4.27
CA VAL A 58 -4.17 14.01 -3.32
C VAL A 58 -3.46 13.58 -2.03
N LEU A 59 -2.49 12.67 -2.15
CA LEU A 59 -1.85 12.03 -1.00
C LEU A 59 -0.41 11.62 -1.28
N LYS A 60 0.34 11.44 -0.20
CA LYS A 60 1.66 10.82 -0.14
C LYS A 60 1.57 9.57 0.72
N VAL A 61 2.27 8.51 0.33
CA VAL A 61 2.27 7.24 1.03
C VAL A 61 3.69 6.80 1.29
N ILE A 62 3.96 6.39 2.53
CA ILE A 62 5.19 5.74 2.90
C ILE A 62 4.91 4.25 3.00
N VAL A 63 5.57 3.46 2.17
CA VAL A 63 5.48 1.99 2.18
C VAL A 63 6.82 1.44 2.66
N VAL A 64 6.82 0.75 3.79
CA VAL A 64 8.00 0.08 4.34
C VAL A 64 7.95 -1.38 3.93
N MET A 65 9.03 -1.83 3.29
CA MET A 65 9.13 -3.16 2.72
C MET A 65 10.38 -3.88 3.20
N ARG A 66 10.23 -5.17 3.46
CA ARG A 66 11.36 -6.11 3.59
C ARG A 66 11.35 -7.01 2.37
N SER A 67 12.30 -6.78 1.45
CA SER A 67 12.23 -7.35 0.12
C SER A 67 10.92 -6.91 -0.57
N LEU A 68 10.06 -7.83 -1.03
CA LEU A 68 8.74 -7.49 -1.60
C LEU A 68 7.57 -7.66 -0.62
N PHE A 69 7.86 -8.00 0.63
CA PHE A 69 6.86 -8.00 1.69
C PHE A 69 6.63 -6.58 2.19
N ILE A 70 5.38 -6.10 2.11
CA ILE A 70 4.98 -4.80 2.67
C ILE A 70 4.64 -4.99 4.14
N ASP A 71 5.41 -4.35 5.02
CA ASP A 71 5.27 -4.44 6.47
C ASP A 71 4.37 -3.34 7.03
N ARG A 72 4.51 -2.12 6.48
CA ARG A 72 3.77 -0.95 6.95
C ARG A 72 3.45 -0.02 5.80
N THR A 73 2.26 0.56 5.86
CA THR A 73 1.84 1.66 5.00
C THR A 73 1.37 2.80 5.87
N ILE A 74 1.77 4.03 5.56
CA ILE A 74 1.27 5.26 6.18
C ILE A 74 0.83 6.20 5.07
N VAL A 75 -0.41 6.69 5.15
CA VAL A 75 -0.97 7.64 4.19
C VAL A 75 -1.08 9.00 4.85
N LYS A 76 -0.56 10.02 4.16
CA LYS A 76 -0.69 11.43 4.52
C LYS A 76 -1.22 12.23 3.34
N GLY A 77 -1.84 13.37 3.60
CA GLY A 77 -2.26 14.33 2.59
C GLY A 77 -1.07 14.90 1.82
N TYR A 78 -1.32 15.35 0.59
CA TYR A 78 -0.27 15.87 -0.28
C TYR A 78 0.55 17.00 0.36
N ASN A 79 -0.10 17.89 1.13
CA ASN A 79 0.54 19.02 1.79
C ASN A 79 1.13 18.69 3.16
N GLU A 80 0.96 17.46 3.68
CA GLU A 80 1.54 17.08 4.96
C GLU A 80 3.04 16.79 4.83
N ASN A 81 3.78 17.07 5.90
CA ASN A 81 5.18 16.70 5.99
C ASN A 81 5.31 15.18 6.21
N VAL A 82 6.12 14.55 5.36
CA VAL A 82 6.43 13.11 5.39
C VAL A 82 7.85 12.85 5.90
N TYR A 83 8.59 13.89 6.26
CA TYR A 83 9.93 13.81 6.81
C TYR A 83 9.94 14.25 8.27
N THR A 84 10.80 13.61 9.07
CA THR A 84 11.16 14.06 10.41
C THR A 84 12.10 15.26 10.33
N GLU A 85 12.33 15.93 11.46
CA GLU A 85 13.29 17.05 11.57
C GLU A 85 14.70 16.66 11.08
N GLY A 86 15.09 15.39 11.24
CA GLY A 86 16.35 14.85 10.75
C GLY A 86 16.37 14.48 9.26
N GLY A 87 15.37 14.88 8.47
CA GLY A 87 15.30 14.62 7.03
C GLY A 87 15.00 13.18 6.63
N LYS A 88 14.68 12.29 7.58
CA LYS A 88 14.30 10.90 7.31
C LYS A 88 12.79 10.80 7.13
N LEU A 89 12.32 9.82 6.37
CA LEU A 89 10.87 9.57 6.25
C LEU A 89 10.25 9.24 7.62
N ASP A 90 9.14 9.88 7.95
CA ASP A 90 8.39 9.71 9.18
C ASP A 90 7.48 8.48 9.10
N ILE A 91 8.02 7.34 9.52
CA ILE A 91 7.32 6.05 9.52
C ILE A 91 6.50 5.78 10.78
N TRP A 92 6.30 6.78 11.63
CA TRP A 92 5.68 6.61 12.94
C TRP A 92 4.41 7.44 13.09
N SER A 93 4.45 8.69 12.66
CA SER A 93 3.33 9.60 12.90
C SER A 93 2.20 9.36 11.89
N LYS A 94 0.98 9.35 12.40
CA LYS A 94 -0.24 9.32 11.60
C LYS A 94 -0.42 10.67 10.88
N SER A 95 -1.27 10.67 9.85
CA SER A 95 -1.81 11.89 9.25
C SER A 95 -2.55 12.74 10.29
N SER A 96 -2.48 14.06 10.17
CA SER A 96 -3.31 15.00 10.92
C SER A 96 -4.77 15.00 10.46
N PHE A 97 -5.06 14.56 9.23
CA PHE A 97 -6.43 14.46 8.71
C PHE A 97 -7.00 13.05 8.88
N GLN A 98 -8.21 12.97 9.42
CA GLN A 98 -8.93 11.73 9.67
C GLN A 98 -9.15 10.89 8.39
N VAL A 99 -9.38 11.55 7.25
CA VAL A 99 -9.57 10.88 5.96
C VAL A 99 -8.37 9.99 5.60
N PHE A 100 -7.13 10.46 5.77
CA PHE A 100 -5.94 9.66 5.44
C PHE A 100 -5.57 8.65 6.54
N GLN A 101 -5.99 8.89 7.78
CA GLN A 101 -5.94 7.86 8.82
C GLN A 101 -6.81 6.66 8.42
N LYS A 102 -8.05 6.91 7.95
CA LYS A 102 -8.93 5.85 7.42
C LYS A 102 -8.33 5.12 6.22
N VAL A 103 -7.73 5.86 5.26
CA VAL A 103 -7.06 5.22 4.12
C VAL A 103 -5.87 4.36 4.57
N THR A 104 -5.15 4.76 5.62
CA THR A 104 -4.08 3.94 6.23
C THR A 104 -4.62 2.62 6.81
N ASP A 105 -5.76 2.68 7.50
CA ASP A 105 -6.42 1.47 8.03
C ASP A 105 -6.89 0.54 6.90
N HIS A 106 -7.47 1.11 5.83
CA HIS A 106 -7.90 0.35 4.66
C HIS A 106 -6.70 -0.27 3.92
N ALA A 107 -5.57 0.44 3.85
CA ALA A 107 -4.34 -0.09 3.27
C ALA A 107 -3.85 -1.32 4.02
N THR A 108 -3.92 -1.31 5.35
CA THR A 108 -3.60 -2.47 6.19
C THR A 108 -4.50 -3.67 5.85
N THR A 109 -5.79 -3.43 5.62
CA THR A 109 -6.74 -4.47 5.21
C THR A 109 -6.46 -4.97 3.79
N ALA A 110 -6.14 -4.07 2.86
CA ALA A 110 -5.78 -4.39 1.48
C ALA A 110 -4.53 -5.28 1.40
N LEU A 111 -3.53 -5.02 2.24
CA LEU A 111 -2.32 -5.84 2.34
C LEU A 111 -2.63 -7.27 2.75
N LEU A 112 -3.53 -7.46 3.72
CA LEU A 112 -3.98 -8.80 4.12
C LEU A 112 -4.77 -9.49 2.99
N HIS A 113 -5.61 -8.75 2.28
CA HIS A 113 -6.40 -9.29 1.17
C HIS A 113 -5.54 -9.77 0.00
N TYR A 114 -4.56 -8.97 -0.43
CA TYR A 114 -3.71 -9.31 -1.58
C TYR A 114 -2.60 -10.30 -1.27
N GLN A 115 -2.41 -10.70 -0.01
CA GLN A 115 -1.27 -11.50 0.41
C GLN A 115 -1.22 -12.84 -0.33
N LEU A 116 -0.20 -13.00 -1.18
CA LEU A 116 0.07 -14.21 -1.96
C LEU A 116 1.57 -14.57 -1.83
N PRO A 117 1.94 -15.41 -0.84
CA PRO A 117 3.35 -15.69 -0.54
C PRO A 117 4.16 -16.29 -1.69
N GLN A 118 3.52 -16.88 -2.69
CA GLN A 118 4.21 -17.47 -3.85
C GLN A 118 4.38 -16.49 -5.01
N MET A 119 3.72 -15.32 -4.97
CA MET A 119 3.73 -14.34 -6.06
C MET A 119 3.87 -12.90 -5.53
N PRO A 120 4.98 -12.56 -4.85
CA PRO A 120 5.16 -11.26 -4.20
C PRO A 120 5.03 -10.06 -5.14
N ASP A 121 5.53 -10.17 -6.37
CA ASP A 121 5.43 -9.10 -7.38
C ASP A 121 3.97 -8.75 -7.69
N VAL A 122 3.10 -9.77 -7.73
CA VAL A 122 1.67 -9.61 -7.95
C VAL A 122 1.03 -8.90 -6.76
N VAL A 123 1.45 -9.22 -5.54
CA VAL A 123 0.98 -8.53 -4.31
C VAL A 123 1.27 -7.04 -4.38
N VAL A 124 2.52 -6.67 -4.65
CA VAL A 124 2.93 -5.25 -4.72
C VAL A 124 2.18 -4.54 -5.84
N ARG A 125 2.06 -5.16 -7.03
CA ARG A 125 1.30 -4.59 -8.14
C ARG A 125 -0.18 -4.40 -7.80
N SER A 126 -0.85 -5.41 -7.25
CA SER A 126 -2.27 -5.33 -6.87
C SER A 126 -2.49 -4.24 -5.80
N PHE A 127 -1.59 -4.14 -4.83
CA PHE A 127 -1.62 -3.10 -3.83
C PHE A 127 -1.46 -1.69 -4.44
N MET A 128 -0.52 -1.51 -5.38
CA MET A 128 -0.32 -0.22 -6.05
C MET A 128 -1.50 0.15 -6.96
N THR A 129 -2.09 -0.82 -7.66
CA THR A 129 -3.35 -0.63 -8.41
C THR A 129 -4.49 -0.17 -7.50
N TRP A 130 -4.63 -0.81 -6.34
CA TRP A 130 -5.63 -0.41 -5.35
C TRP A 130 -5.36 0.99 -4.80
N LEU A 131 -4.11 1.30 -4.48
CA LEU A 131 -3.71 2.61 -3.98
C LEU A 131 -3.98 3.71 -5.03
N ARG A 132 -3.70 3.41 -6.30
CA ARG A 132 -3.94 4.32 -7.44
C ARG A 132 -5.39 4.77 -7.54
N SER A 133 -6.36 3.94 -7.13
CA SER A 133 -7.79 4.29 -7.13
C SER A 133 -8.15 5.50 -6.25
N TYR A 134 -7.27 5.89 -5.32
CA TYR A 134 -7.44 7.06 -4.47
C TYR A 134 -7.17 8.40 -5.17
N ILE A 135 -6.73 8.40 -6.43
CA ILE A 135 -6.59 9.66 -7.19
C ILE A 135 -7.91 10.43 -7.28
N LYS A 136 -9.03 9.72 -7.28
CA LYS A 136 -10.38 10.29 -7.28
C LYS A 136 -10.99 10.34 -5.88
N LEU A 137 -10.20 10.31 -4.79
CA LEU A 137 -10.70 10.26 -3.41
C LEU A 137 -11.74 11.35 -3.12
N PHE A 138 -11.50 12.57 -3.59
CA PHE A 138 -12.42 13.70 -3.41
C PHE A 138 -13.28 14.00 -4.64
N GLN A 139 -13.20 13.17 -5.69
CA GLN A 139 -13.84 13.40 -7.00
C GLN A 139 -14.81 12.29 -7.40
N ALA A 140 -14.80 11.15 -6.71
CA ALA A 140 -15.73 10.05 -6.96
C ALA A 140 -16.81 10.00 -5.88
N PRO A 141 -18.10 9.97 -6.24
CA PRO A 141 -19.17 9.70 -5.28
C PRO A 141 -19.13 8.25 -4.81
N CYS A 142 -19.76 7.98 -3.66
CA CYS A 142 -20.00 6.62 -3.19
C CYS A 142 -20.89 5.87 -4.19
N GLN A 143 -20.46 4.69 -4.64
CA GLN A 143 -21.23 3.90 -5.61
C GLN A 143 -22.59 3.42 -5.09
N ARG A 144 -22.75 3.30 -3.76
CA ARG A 144 -24.03 2.89 -3.17
C ARG A 144 -25.02 4.04 -2.99
N CYS A 145 -24.60 5.11 -2.33
CA CYS A 145 -25.51 6.19 -1.93
C CYS A 145 -25.47 7.41 -2.85
N GLY A 146 -24.55 7.45 -3.82
CA GLY A 146 -24.38 8.56 -4.77
C GLY A 146 -23.81 9.85 -4.17
N LYS A 147 -23.58 9.91 -2.84
CA LYS A 147 -23.08 11.10 -2.15
C LYS A 147 -21.56 11.16 -2.17
N PHE A 148 -21.02 12.38 -2.21
CA PHE A 148 -19.59 12.65 -2.09
C PHE A 148 -19.09 12.67 -0.66
N LEU A 149 -19.95 12.93 0.32
CA LEU A 149 -19.58 13.00 1.73
C LEU A 149 -20.63 12.29 2.60
N GLN A 150 -20.13 11.67 3.66
CA GLN A 150 -20.89 11.18 4.79
C GLN A 150 -20.11 11.48 6.06
N ASP A 151 -20.74 12.17 7.01
CA ASP A 151 -20.12 12.61 8.26
C ASP A 151 -18.80 13.39 8.05
N GLY A 152 -18.78 14.22 7.01
CA GLY A 152 -17.61 15.03 6.62
C GLY A 152 -16.48 14.26 5.94
N LEU A 153 -16.63 12.95 5.71
CA LEU A 153 -15.63 12.12 5.05
C LEU A 153 -16.07 11.70 3.64
N PRO A 154 -15.14 11.68 2.67
CA PRO A 154 -15.40 11.12 1.36
C PRO A 154 -15.55 9.59 1.42
N PRO A 155 -15.92 8.92 0.31
CA PRO A 155 -15.95 7.47 0.24
C PRO A 155 -14.50 6.98 0.30
N THR A 156 -14.03 6.61 1.49
CA THR A 156 -12.63 6.20 1.72
C THR A 156 -12.41 4.72 1.45
N TRP A 157 -13.44 3.87 1.51
CA TRP A 157 -13.30 2.46 1.20
C TRP A 157 -13.16 2.26 -0.31
N ARG A 158 -12.33 1.28 -0.70
CA ARG A 158 -12.13 0.84 -2.07
C ARG A 158 -12.30 -0.67 -2.10
N ASP A 159 -13.26 -1.15 -2.89
CA ASP A 159 -13.42 -2.59 -3.09
C ASP A 159 -12.12 -3.19 -3.67
N PHE A 160 -11.70 -4.35 -3.16
CA PHE A 160 -10.41 -4.94 -3.54
C PHE A 160 -10.41 -5.57 -4.94
N ARG A 161 -11.58 -5.75 -5.55
CA ARG A 161 -11.71 -6.30 -6.90
C ARG A 161 -12.11 -5.24 -7.91
N THR A 162 -13.15 -4.45 -7.62
CA THR A 162 -13.69 -3.46 -8.56
C THR A 162 -13.04 -2.08 -8.41
N LEU A 163 -12.35 -1.82 -7.29
CA LEU A 163 -11.76 -0.51 -6.95
C LEU A 163 -12.79 0.61 -6.78
N GLU A 164 -14.07 0.25 -6.68
CA GLU A 164 -15.17 1.19 -6.52
C GLU A 164 -15.13 1.85 -5.14
N ALA A 165 -15.56 3.12 -5.11
CA ALA A 165 -15.49 3.96 -3.94
C ALA A 165 -16.76 3.84 -3.09
N PHE A 166 -16.61 3.58 -1.78
CA PHE A 166 -17.72 3.50 -0.84
C PHE A 166 -17.40 4.24 0.46
N HIS A 167 -18.44 4.76 1.13
CA HIS A 167 -18.31 5.13 2.54
C HIS A 167 -18.18 3.87 3.41
N ASP A 168 -17.65 4.02 4.62
CA ASP A 168 -17.45 2.88 5.54
C ASP A 168 -18.75 2.13 5.87
N THR A 169 -19.86 2.84 5.99
CA THR A 169 -21.19 2.25 6.24
C THR A 169 -21.85 1.71 4.97
N CYS A 170 -21.32 2.06 3.80
CA CYS A 170 -21.86 1.71 2.49
C CYS A 170 -21.13 0.51 1.86
N ARG A 171 -20.44 -0.32 2.65
CA ARG A 171 -19.68 -1.47 2.12
C ARG A 171 -20.55 -2.70 1.82
N GLN A 172 -21.63 -2.94 2.58
CA GLN A 172 -22.48 -4.15 2.56
C GLN A 172 -23.65 -4.18 1.57
#